data_AF-A0A379WUS3-F1
#
_entry.id   AF-A0A379WUS3-F1
#
_cell.length_a   1.000
_cell.length_b   1.000
_cell.length_c   1.000
_cell.angle_alpha   90.00
_cell.angle_beta   90.00
_cell.angle_gamma   90.00
#
_symmetry.space_group_name_H-M   'P 1'
#
loop_
_entity.id
_entity.type
_entity.pdbx_description
1 polymer ?
#
loop_
_entity_poly.entity_id
_entity_poly.type
_entity_poly.pdbx_seq_one_letter_code
_entity_poly.pdbx_strand_id
1 'polypeptide(L)' 'MTQFHIINNWLWLGAVPSLDEAATLVRTPAGFDQDGYKILCKPLMSGQYEIIELHTDCRQS' A
#
# COMPACT_ATOMS: atom_id res chain seq x y z
N MET A 1 -7.12 -4.12 -18.06
CA MET A 1 -6.18 -3.00 -17.87
C MET A 1 -5.42 -3.23 -16.58
N THR A 2 -4.11 -3.06 -16.56
CA THR A 2 -3.25 -3.35 -15.40
C THR A 2 -2.97 -2.05 -14.65
N GLN A 3 -3.10 -2.04 -13.33
CA GLN A 3 -2.70 -0.93 -12.46
C GLN A 3 -1.57 -1.38 -11.55
N PHE A 4 -0.60 -0.50 -11.34
CA PHE A 4 0.53 -0.74 -10.46
C PHE A 4 0.35 0.06 -9.17
N HIS A 5 0.26 -0.64 -8.04
CA HIS A 5 0.17 -0.04 -6.72
C HIS A 5 1.58 0.09 -6.13
N ILE A 6 2.00 1.32 -5.83
CA ILE A 6 3.36 1.60 -5.39
C ILE A 6 3.41 1.59 -3.86
N ILE A 7 4.26 0.72 -3.33
CA ILE A 7 4.54 0.62 -1.89
C ILE A 7 6.04 0.83 -1.70
N ASN A 8 6.42 1.78 -0.84
CA ASN A 8 7.82 2.02 -0.47
C ASN A 8 7.93 2.13 1.05
N ASN A 9 8.85 1.39 1.67
CA ASN A 9 8.98 1.33 3.13
C ASN A 9 7.63 1.07 3.82
N TRP A 10 6.86 0.13 3.27
CA TRP A 10 5.50 -0.23 3.68
C TRP A 10 4.43 0.86 3.52
N LEU A 11 4.78 2.03 3.02
CA LEU A 11 3.83 3.11 2.73
C LEU A 11 3.21 2.93 1.34
N TRP A 12 1.88 2.88 1.27
CA TRP A 12 1.18 3.02 0.00
C TRP A 12 1.22 4.47 -0.50
N LEU A 13 1.78 4.67 -1.69
CA LEU A 13 2.00 5.99 -2.29
C LEU A 13 0.99 6.35 -3.39
N GLY A 14 0.22 5.37 -3.88
CA GLY A 14 -0.78 5.56 -4.93
C GLY A 14 -0.79 4.42 -5.95
N ALA A 15 -1.53 4.62 -7.04
CA ALA A 15 -1.61 3.69 -8.15
C ALA A 15 -1.36 4.40 -9.48
N VAL A 16 -0.59 3.78 -10.38
CA VAL A 16 -0.23 4.32 -11.70
C VAL A 16 -0.59 3.32 -12.82
N PRO A 17 -0.91 3.80 -14.03
CA PRO A 17 -1.22 2.94 -15.18
C PRO A 17 0.04 2.36 -15.83
N SER A 18 1.22 2.95 -15.60
CA SER A 18 2.51 2.52 -16.17
C SER A 18 3.61 2.53 -15.11
N LEU A 19 4.60 1.65 -15.25
CA LEU A 19 5.71 1.57 -14.29
C LEU A 19 6.64 2.80 -14.36
N ASP A 20 6.77 3.43 -15.54
CA ASP A 20 7.55 4.65 -15.72
C ASP A 20 7.01 5.82 -14.89
N GLU A 21 5.69 5.85 -14.66
CA GLU A 21 5.04 6.86 -13.82
C GLU A 21 5.22 6.61 -12.31
N ALA A 22 5.72 5.44 -11.89
CA ALA A 22 5.90 5.12 -10.47
C ALA A 22 6.84 6.12 -9.76
N ALA A 23 7.85 6.62 -10.49
CA ALA A 23 8.80 7.60 -9.98
C ALA A 23 8.17 8.97 -9.68
N THR A 24 6.93 9.23 -10.12
CA THR A 24 6.21 10.47 -9.79
C THR A 24 5.60 10.44 -8.39
N LEU A 25 5.39 9.24 -7.82
CA LEU A 25 4.84 9.03 -6.49
C LEU A 25 5.95 9.04 -5.43
N VAL A 26 6.61 10.19 -5.25
CA VAL A 26 7.75 10.33 -4.30
C VAL A 26 7.32 10.83 -2.92
N ARG A 27 6.11 11.39 -2.80
CA ARG A 27 5.63 12.00 -1.55
C ARG A 27 4.45 11.23 -0.96
N THR A 28 4.54 11.07 0.35
CA THR A 28 3.41 10.76 1.23
C THR A 28 2.24 11.72 0.95
N PRO A 29 1.00 11.22 0.87
CA PRO A 29 -0.18 12.08 0.85
C PRO A 29 -0.22 13.03 2.05
N ALA A 30 -0.80 14.22 1.88
CA ALA A 30 -1.03 15.13 2.99
C ALA A 30 -1.95 14.47 4.02
N GLY A 31 -1.55 14.46 5.30
CA GLY A 31 -2.31 13.82 6.38
C GLY A 31 -1.94 12.36 6.66
N PHE A 32 -0.85 11.84 6.09
CA PHE A 32 -0.36 10.50 6.43
C PHE A 32 0.13 10.42 7.89
N ASP A 33 -0.45 9.49 8.66
CA ASP A 33 -0.03 9.20 10.03
C ASP A 33 1.19 8.26 10.04
N GLN A 34 2.37 8.87 10.10
CA GLN A 34 3.63 8.14 10.20
C GLN A 34 3.74 7.32 11.48
N ASP A 35 3.13 7.78 12.58
CA ASP A 35 3.30 7.14 13.89
C ASP A 35 2.41 5.88 14.00
N GLY A 36 1.21 5.91 13.41
CA GLY A 36 0.37 4.73 13.24
C GLY A 36 1.05 3.60 12.46
N TYR A 37 1.84 3.92 11.42
CA TYR A 37 2.58 2.92 10.66
C TYR A 37 3.75 2.29 11.44
N LYS A 38 4.43 3.05 12.30
CA LYS A 38 5.52 2.53 13.14
C LYS A 38 5.04 1.44 14.11
N ILE A 39 3.80 1.53 14.60
CA ILE A 39 3.18 0.50 15.44
C ILE A 39 3.08 -0.84 14.68
N LEU A 40 2.78 -0.77 13.38
CA LEU A 40 2.65 -1.94 12.52
C LEU A 40 3.99 -2.51 12.06
N CYS A 41 5.08 -1.75 12.12
CA CYS A 41 6.40 -2.24 11.69
C CYS A 41 6.83 -3.51 12.44
N LYS A 42 6.63 -3.60 13.75
CA LYS A 42 7.06 -4.78 14.53
C LYS A 42 6.33 -6.07 14.12
N PRO A 43 4.98 -6.12 14.05
CA PRO A 43 4.27 -7.31 13.56
C PRO A 43 4.51 -7.57 12.06
N LEU A 44 4.67 -6.56 11.23
CA LEU A 44 5.00 -6.75 9.80
C LEU A 44 6.41 -7.36 9.61
N MET A 45 7.40 -6.88 10.35
CA MET A 45 8.77 -7.40 10.24
C MET A 45 8.93 -8.79 10.88
N SER A 46 8.03 -9.21 11.75
CA SER A 46 8.08 -10.54 12.36
C SER A 46 7.63 -11.66 11.41
N GLY A 47 6.92 -11.32 10.32
CA GLY A 47 6.37 -12.29 9.38
C GLY A 47 5.25 -13.17 9.94
N GLN A 48 4.80 -12.90 11.18
CA GLN A 48 3.80 -13.70 11.89
C GLN A 48 2.43 -13.05 11.77
N TYR A 49 1.91 -13.02 10.55
CA TYR A 49 0.57 -12.51 10.27
C TYR A 49 -0.13 -13.40 9.24
N GLU A 50 -1.43 -13.50 9.38
CA GLU A 50 -2.28 -14.21 8.42
C GLU A 50 -2.48 -13.33 7.18
N ILE A 51 -2.26 -13.91 5.99
CA ILE A 51 -2.57 -13.26 4.72
C ILE A 51 -4.00 -13.63 4.36
N ILE A 52 -4.89 -12.65 4.38
CA ILE A 52 -6.30 -12.82 4.03
C ILE A 52 -6.48 -12.38 2.58
N GLU A 53 -6.94 -13.29 1.73
CA GLU A 53 -7.28 -12.98 0.36
C GLU A 53 -8.59 -12.16 0.33
N LEU A 54 -8.53 -10.97 -0.26
CA LEU A 54 -9.73 -10.15 -0.44
C LEU A 54 -10.49 -10.68 -1.66
N HIS A 55 -11.61 -11.36 -1.41
CA HIS A 55 -12.51 -11.78 -2.48
C HIS A 55 -13.00 -10.56 -3.27
N THR A 56 -12.89 -10.65 -4.60
CA THR A 56 -13.24 -9.55 -5.53
C THR A 56 -14.75 -9.33 -5.66
N ASP A 57 -15.58 -10.17 -5.02
CA ASP A 57 -17.03 -10.14 -5.16
C ASP A 57 -17.72 -8.99 -4.41
N CYS A 58 -16.99 -8.23 -3.58
CA CYS A 58 -17.52 -7.02 -2.93
C CYS A 58 -17.44 -5.81 -3.87
N ARG A 59 -18.07 -5.91 -5.05
CA ARG A 59 -18.37 -4.75 -5.91
C ARG A 59 -19.75 -4.87 -6.52
N GLN A 60 -20.76 -5.16 -5.69
CA GLN A 60 -22.17 -4.93 -6.03
C GLN A 60 -22.94 -4.49 -4.78
N SER A 61 -22.86 -3.19 -4.46
CA SER A 61 -23.93 -2.42 -3.82
C SER A 61 -23.64 -0.93 -3.97
#